data_AF-A0A5N5TDX0-F1
#
_entry.id   AF-A0A5N5TDX0-F1
#
_cell.length_a   1.000
_cell.length_b   1.000
_cell.length_c   1.000
_cell.angle_alpha   90.00
_cell.angle_beta   90.00
_cell.angle_gamma   90.00
#
_symmetry.space_group_name_H-M   'P 1'
#
loop_
_entity.id
_entity.type
_entity.pdbx_description
1 polymer ?
#
loop_
_entity_poly.entity_id
_entity_poly.type
_entity_poly.pdbx_seq_one_letter_code
_entity_poly.pdbx_strand_id
1 'polypeptide(L)'
;MKFHYKLWSVVISSTLPVYSIPPEIVDQESTGDVIAEEGSDVQLRCKARGSPKPIVTWKREDNQAISVNKSTSLTEVISEVLTLRKVRRFHMGAYLCIASNGIPPTVRKRIFVSNI
;
A
#
# COMPACT_ATOMS: atom_id res chain seq x y z
N MET A 1 -8.71 36.12 -60.74
CA MET A 1 -9.14 36.09 -59.33
C MET A 1 -8.25 35.10 -58.57
N LYS A 2 -7.46 35.55 -57.59
CA LYS A 2 -6.58 34.69 -56.79
C LYS A 2 -7.30 34.30 -55.49
N PHE A 3 -7.54 33.02 -55.28
CA PHE A 3 -8.08 32.50 -54.02
C PHE A 3 -6.93 32.26 -53.05
N HIS A 4 -6.85 33.06 -51.98
CA HIS A 4 -5.95 32.82 -50.86
C HIS A 4 -6.60 31.83 -49.90
N TYR A 5 -6.13 30.58 -49.89
CA TYR A 5 -6.44 29.63 -48.82
C TYR A 5 -5.49 29.90 -47.64
N LYS A 6 -6.02 30.41 -46.53
CA LYS A 6 -5.28 30.48 -45.26
C LYS A 6 -5.22 29.06 -44.68
N LEU A 7 -4.04 28.46 -44.70
CA LEU A 7 -3.76 27.26 -43.92
C LEU A 7 -3.73 27.68 -42.44
N TRP A 8 -4.79 27.34 -41.71
CA TRP A 8 -4.81 27.45 -40.26
C TRP A 8 -4.02 26.26 -39.71
N SER A 9 -2.83 26.50 -39.19
CA SER A 9 -2.02 25.45 -38.56
C SER A 9 -2.78 24.94 -37.33
N VAL A 10 -3.41 23.78 -37.44
CA VAL A 10 -3.92 23.05 -36.28
C VAL A 10 -2.70 22.51 -35.54
N VAL A 11 -2.35 23.15 -34.43
CA VAL A 11 -1.41 22.55 -33.50
C VAL A 11 -2.19 21.46 -32.75
N ILE A 12 -2.17 20.24 -33.27
CA ILE A 12 -2.74 19.08 -32.57
C ILE A 12 -1.81 18.80 -31.37
N SER A 13 -2.21 19.23 -30.18
CA SER A 13 -1.50 18.86 -28.96
C SER A 13 -1.68 17.36 -28.73
N SER A 14 -0.60 16.60 -28.88
CA SER A 14 -0.60 15.13 -28.73
C SER A 14 -0.39 14.74 -27.27
N THR A 15 -1.37 14.97 -26.41
CA THR A 15 -1.41 14.36 -25.07
C THR A 15 -2.32 13.13 -25.10
N LEU A 16 -1.76 11.96 -24.78
CA LEU A 16 -2.55 10.75 -24.57
C LEU A 16 -3.38 10.91 -23.29
N PRO A 17 -4.64 10.44 -23.24
CA PRO A 17 -5.39 10.42 -22.00
C PRO A 17 -4.70 9.49 -21.00
N VAL A 18 -4.33 10.02 -19.84
CA VAL A 18 -3.74 9.24 -18.74
C VAL A 18 -4.83 8.38 -18.14
N TYR A 19 -4.83 7.07 -18.42
CA TYR A 19 -5.75 6.12 -17.82
C TYR A 19 -5.28 5.74 -16.41
N SER A 20 -6.18 5.86 -15.43
CA SER A 20 -5.93 5.51 -14.04
C SER A 20 -6.62 4.19 -13.68
N ILE A 21 -5.93 3.36 -12.89
CA ILE A 21 -6.38 2.04 -12.44
C ILE A 21 -6.46 2.09 -10.91
N PRO A 22 -7.62 1.82 -10.30
CA PRO A 22 -7.76 1.74 -8.84
C PRO A 22 -6.78 0.74 -8.21
N PRO A 23 -6.48 0.88 -6.91
CA PRO A 23 -5.57 -0.02 -6.23
C PRO A 23 -6.23 -1.39 -5.98
N GLU A 24 -5.47 -2.46 -6.17
CA GLU A 24 -5.86 -3.85 -5.90
C GLU A 24 -4.75 -4.53 -5.10
N ILE A 25 -5.10 -5.24 -4.02
CA ILE A 25 -4.15 -6.04 -3.23
C ILE A 25 -4.02 -7.42 -3.87
N VAL A 26 -2.78 -7.82 -4.15
CA VAL A 26 -2.47 -9.12 -4.73
C VAL A 26 -2.29 -10.13 -3.61
N ASP A 27 -3.34 -10.90 -3.32
CA ASP A 27 -3.38 -11.80 -2.18
C ASP A 27 -2.29 -12.87 -2.21
N GLN A 28 -2.00 -13.44 -3.39
CA GLN A 28 -0.97 -14.46 -3.58
C GLN A 28 0.45 -13.94 -3.30
N GLU A 29 0.68 -12.63 -3.42
CA GLU A 29 1.96 -11.97 -3.15
C GLU A 29 2.00 -11.31 -1.77
N SER A 30 0.94 -11.45 -0.98
CA SER A 30 0.79 -10.82 0.34
C SER A 30 0.76 -11.88 1.44
N THR A 31 1.28 -11.55 2.61
CA THR A 31 1.25 -12.45 3.78
C THR A 31 -0.20 -12.66 4.23
N GLY A 32 -0.53 -13.90 4.61
CA GLY A 32 -1.77 -14.24 5.32
C GLY A 32 -1.61 -14.08 6.83
N ASP A 33 -2.44 -14.76 7.61
CA ASP A 33 -2.27 -14.82 9.06
C ASP A 33 -1.00 -15.57 9.44
N VAL A 34 -0.34 -15.14 10.52
CA VAL A 34 0.97 -15.62 10.96
C VAL A 34 0.92 -16.04 12.42
N ILE A 35 1.47 -17.22 12.71
CA ILE A 35 1.80 -17.68 14.06
C ILE A 35 3.27 -17.36 14.29
N ALA A 36 3.57 -16.55 15.30
CA ALA A 36 4.91 -16.07 15.60
C ALA A 36 5.41 -16.59 16.94
N GLU A 37 6.69 -16.97 16.99
CA GLU A 37 7.38 -17.33 18.23
C GLU A 37 7.91 -16.06 18.91
N GLU A 38 7.75 -15.95 20.23
CA GLU A 38 8.26 -14.82 21.00
C GLU A 38 9.79 -14.68 20.85
N GLY A 39 10.26 -13.46 20.59
CA GLY A 39 11.67 -13.15 20.33
C GLY A 39 12.11 -13.28 18.87
N SER A 40 11.28 -13.85 17.98
CA SER A 40 11.55 -13.92 16.54
C SER A 40 11.33 -12.57 15.81
N ASP A 41 11.81 -12.49 14.57
CA ASP A 41 11.51 -11.38 13.66
C ASP A 41 10.41 -11.82 12.67
N VAL A 42 9.35 -11.02 12.55
CA VAL A 42 8.19 -11.28 11.66
C VAL A 42 8.14 -10.24 10.55
N GLN A 43 7.98 -10.69 9.31
CA GLN A 43 7.76 -9.82 8.15
C GLN A 43 6.37 -10.02 7.58
N LEU A 44 5.59 -8.94 7.55
CA LEU A 44 4.28 -8.91 6.91
C LEU A 44 4.41 -8.16 5.58
N ARG A 45 4.14 -8.83 4.47
CA ARG A 45 4.17 -8.29 3.11
C ARG A 45 2.76 -7.98 2.64
N CYS A 46 2.57 -6.83 2.01
CA CYS A 46 1.33 -6.48 1.34
C CYS A 46 1.65 -5.88 -0.02
N LYS A 47 1.33 -6.64 -1.07
CA LYS A 47 1.57 -6.22 -2.44
C LYS A 47 0.30 -5.61 -3.02
N ALA A 48 0.42 -4.43 -3.63
CA ALA A 48 -0.68 -3.79 -4.33
C ALA A 48 -0.26 -3.37 -5.75
N ARG A 49 -1.22 -3.42 -6.68
CA ARG A 49 -1.11 -2.99 -8.07
C ARG A 49 -2.14 -1.89 -8.35
N GLY A 50 -1.87 -1.05 -9.33
CA GLY A 50 -2.70 0.11 -9.68
C GLY A 50 -1.89 1.13 -10.47
N SER A 51 -2.57 2.12 -11.06
CA SER A 51 -1.96 3.22 -11.80
C SER A 51 -2.62 4.54 -11.41
N PRO A 52 -1.92 5.47 -10.75
CA PRO A 52 -0.51 5.41 -10.30
C PRO A 52 -0.21 4.24 -9.34
N LYS A 53 1.07 3.90 -9.14
CA LYS A 53 1.46 2.82 -8.23
C LYS A 53 0.92 3.10 -6.81
N PRO A 54 0.19 2.17 -6.18
CA PRO A 54 -0.34 2.39 -4.83
C PRO A 54 0.76 2.50 -3.78
N ILE A 55 0.53 3.38 -2.81
CA ILE A 55 1.27 3.48 -1.55
C ILE A 55 0.60 2.54 -0.56
N VAL A 56 1.41 1.74 0.13
CA VAL A 56 0.96 0.82 1.17
C VAL A 56 1.28 1.41 2.54
N THR A 57 0.24 1.56 3.36
CA THR A 57 0.33 2.02 4.75
C THR A 57 -0.14 0.93 5.69
N TRP A 58 0.68 0.61 6.69
CA TRP A 58 0.35 -0.32 7.76
C TRP A 58 -0.15 0.42 8.99
N LYS A 59 -1.18 -0.12 9.62
CA LYS A 59 -1.65 0.30 10.96
C LYS A 59 -2.12 -0.91 11.76
N ARG A 60 -2.20 -0.77 13.08
CA ARG A 60 -2.93 -1.76 13.89
C ARG A 60 -4.43 -1.48 13.83
N GLU A 61 -5.23 -2.54 13.83
CA GLU A 61 -6.70 -2.44 13.85
C GLU A 61 -7.21 -1.86 15.18
N ASP A 62 -6.49 -2.11 16.28
CA ASP A 62 -6.80 -1.60 17.61
C ASP A 62 -6.37 -0.13 17.82
N ASN A 63 -5.87 0.53 16.78
CA ASN A 63 -5.34 1.91 16.79
C ASN A 63 -4.13 2.11 17.73
N GLN A 64 -3.50 1.05 18.24
CA GLN A 64 -2.24 1.17 18.96
C GLN A 64 -1.09 1.45 17.99
N ALA A 65 -0.02 2.07 18.50
CA ALA A 65 1.18 2.26 17.71
C ALA A 65 1.86 0.90 17.41
N ILE A 66 2.38 0.77 16.20
CA ILE A 66 3.23 -0.34 15.78
C ILE A 66 4.62 -0.11 16.38
N SER A 67 5.02 -0.97 17.32
CA SER A 67 6.42 -1.03 17.77
C SER A 67 7.27 -1.70 16.68
N VAL A 68 8.07 -0.90 15.97
CA VAL A 68 8.96 -1.38 14.90
C VAL A 68 10.30 -1.85 15.47
N ASN A 69 10.71 -1.23 16.59
CA ASN A 69 11.87 -1.61 17.39
C ASN A 69 11.69 -1.13 18.84
N LYS A 70 12.69 -1.36 19.72
CA LYS A 70 12.62 -1.01 21.15
C LYS A 70 12.38 0.47 21.47
N SER A 71 12.73 1.39 20.57
CA SER A 71 12.67 2.85 20.80
C SER A 71 11.73 3.59 19.84
N THR A 72 11.16 2.89 18.86
CA THR A 72 10.33 3.51 17.81
C THR A 72 8.98 2.80 17.73
N SER A 73 7.94 3.58 18.05
CA SER A 73 6.54 3.21 17.85
C SER A 73 5.88 4.23 16.94
N LEU A 74 5.22 3.76 15.89
CA LEU A 74 4.58 4.61 14.88
C LEU A 74 3.10 4.20 14.75
N THR A 75 2.20 5.17 14.66
CA THR A 75 0.77 4.89 14.39
C THR A 75 0.57 4.32 12.99
N GLU A 76 1.41 4.74 12.04
CA GLU A 76 1.39 4.28 10.65
C GLU A 76 2.81 4.02 10.13
N VAL A 77 2.97 3.00 9.30
CA VAL A 77 4.24 2.66 8.64
C VAL A 77 4.02 2.55 7.13
N ILE A 78 4.69 3.39 6.34
CA ILE A 78 4.58 3.38 4.87
C ILE A 78 5.65 2.45 4.30
N SER A 79 5.24 1.26 3.83
CA SER A 79 6.14 0.25 3.25
C SER A 79 5.33 -0.91 2.64
N GLU A 80 5.83 -1.55 1.57
CA GLU A 80 5.26 -2.83 1.09
C GLU A 80 5.49 -3.97 2.09
N VAL A 81 6.50 -3.85 2.98
CA VAL A 81 6.84 -4.85 4.01
C VAL A 81 6.95 -4.19 5.38
N LEU A 82 6.14 -4.65 6.34
CA LEU A 82 6.26 -4.32 7.75
C LEU A 82 7.13 -5.36 8.45
N THR A 83 8.20 -4.90 9.12
CA THR A 83 9.08 -5.78 9.91
C THR A 83 8.85 -5.51 11.41
N LEU A 84 8.43 -6.54 12.14
CA LEU A 84 8.33 -6.54 13.60
C LEU A 84 9.52 -7.32 14.14
N ARG A 85 10.40 -6.65 14.91
CA ARG A 85 11.63 -7.27 15.41
C ARG A 85 11.47 -7.73 16.85
N LYS A 86 12.02 -8.91 17.17
CA LYS A 86 11.99 -9.50 18.51
C LYS A 86 10.58 -9.42 19.12
N VAL A 87 9.62 -10.01 18.42
CA VAL A 87 8.20 -9.91 18.74
C VAL A 87 7.91 -10.41 20.15
N ARG A 88 6.85 -9.87 20.74
CA ARG A 88 6.39 -10.11 22.12
C ARG A 88 4.86 -10.11 22.10
N ARG A 89 4.23 -10.53 23.19
CA ARG A 89 2.76 -10.60 23.30
C ARG A 89 2.02 -9.32 22.91
N PHE A 90 2.59 -8.14 23.18
CA PHE A 90 1.97 -6.86 22.79
C PHE A 90 2.00 -6.58 21.28
N HIS A 91 2.83 -7.29 20.51
CA HIS A 91 2.80 -7.22 19.05
C HIS A 91 1.64 -8.01 18.47
N MET A 92 1.06 -8.95 19.21
CA MET A 92 -0.04 -9.79 18.71
C MET A 92 -1.29 -8.96 18.43
N GLY A 93 -2.11 -9.44 17.51
CA GLY A 93 -3.33 -8.78 17.08
C GLY A 93 -3.40 -8.57 15.58
N ALA A 94 -4.38 -7.77 15.16
CA ALA A 94 -4.67 -7.53 13.76
C ALA A 94 -3.94 -6.29 13.22
N TYR A 95 -3.30 -6.47 12.09
CA TYR A 95 -2.67 -5.43 11.30
C TYR A 95 -3.46 -5.23 10.01
N LEU A 96 -3.58 -3.98 9.59
CA LEU A 96 -4.24 -3.59 8.35
C LEU A 96 -3.17 -3.02 7.42
N CYS A 97 -2.98 -3.63 6.26
CA CYS A 97 -2.32 -2.94 5.15
C CYS A 97 -3.38 -2.24 4.30
N ILE A 98 -3.16 -0.98 4.00
CA ILE A 98 -4.08 -0.12 3.26
C ILE A 98 -3.34 0.34 2.01
N ALA A 99 -3.92 0.08 0.83
CA ALA A 99 -3.34 0.49 -0.44
C ALA A 99 -4.17 1.62 -1.07
N SER A 100 -3.51 2.73 -1.40
CA SER A 100 -4.13 3.89 -2.04
C SER A 100 -3.20 4.48 -3.10
N ASN A 101 -3.77 4.86 -4.24
CA ASN A 101 -3.09 5.66 -5.27
C ASN A 101 -3.84 6.96 -5.60
N GLY A 102 -4.75 7.40 -4.73
CA GLY A 102 -5.62 8.56 -4.97
C GLY A 102 -6.85 8.27 -5.85
N ILE A 103 -6.99 7.05 -6.36
CA ILE A 103 -8.17 6.60 -7.12
C ILE A 103 -9.02 5.69 -6.21
N PRO A 104 -10.29 6.01 -5.96
CA PRO A 104 -11.17 5.13 -5.21
C PRO A 104 -11.45 3.80 -5.95
N PRO A 105 -11.69 2.70 -5.20
CA PRO A 105 -11.70 2.61 -3.75
C PRO A 105 -10.29 2.43 -3.17
N THR A 106 -10.05 2.97 -1.97
CA THR A 106 -8.93 2.54 -1.14
C THR A 106 -9.22 1.14 -0.61
N VAL A 107 -8.34 0.18 -0.91
CA VAL A 107 -8.49 -1.22 -0.48
C VAL A 107 -7.63 -1.51 0.75
N ARG A 108 -8.00 -2.53 1.52
CA ARG A 108 -7.24 -2.97 2.68
C ARG A 108 -7.29 -4.48 2.85
N LYS A 109 -6.22 -5.06 3.40
CA LYS A 109 -6.17 -6.46 3.84
C LYS A 109 -5.84 -6.52 5.33
N ARG A 110 -6.54 -7.41 6.04
CA ARG A 110 -6.33 -7.69 7.45
C ARG A 110 -5.44 -8.91 7.59
N ILE A 111 -4.43 -8.81 8.45
CA ILE A 111 -3.47 -9.88 8.76
C ILE A 111 -3.40 -10.02 10.28
N PHE A 112 -3.65 -11.22 10.77
CA PHE A 112 -3.58 -11.53 12.19
C PHE A 112 -2.22 -12.11 12.55
N VAL A 113 -1.59 -11.56 13.59
CA VAL A 113 -0.36 -12.11 14.18
C VAL A 113 -0.74 -12.71 15.54
N SER A 114 -0.61 -14.02 15.67
CA SER A 114 -0.85 -14.76 16.91
C SER A 114 0.45 -15.36 17.45
N ASN A 115 0.42 -15.74 18.73
CA ASN A 115 1.48 -16.54 19.34
C ASN A 115 1.26 -18.04 19.03
N ILE A 116 2.34 -18.81 19.05
CA ILE A 116 2.28 -20.29 19.18
C ILE A 116 1.72 -20.72 20.54
#